data_AF-A0A9E4X5Q4-F1
#
_entry.id   AF-A0A9E4X5Q4-F1
#
_cell.length_a   1.000
_cell.length_b   1.000
_cell.length_c   1.000
_cell.angle_alpha   90.00
_cell.angle_beta   90.00
_cell.angle_gamma   90.00
#
_symmetry.space_group_name_H-M   'P 1'
#
loop_
_entity.id
_entity.type
_entity.pdbx_description
1 polymer ?
#
loop_
_entity_poly.entity_id
_entity_poly.type
_entity_poly.pdbx_seq_one_letter_code
_entity_poly.pdbx_strand_id
1 'polypeptide(L)'
;MIIKVEPADFFMYTVVMISNLENPDPEDQEIRDYLEAQELEPKYRSEGDFEGRHSESIQFGGCYLGEHLGEINLIQQRYVEAELITHEINRHLGESGRPVEIPEERREEAVAELLKSFNNDDAFRKMDDGKYEVALDGEAVREAARSLLAG
;
A
#
# COMPACT_ATOMS: atom_id res chain seq x y z
N MET A 1 -7.94 1.00 -2.19
CA MET A 1 -9.29 0.41 -2.07
C MET A 1 -9.83 0.52 -0.65
N ILE A 2 -11.10 0.87 -0.45
CA ILE A 2 -11.74 0.87 0.88
C ILE A 2 -12.57 -0.39 1.06
N ILE A 3 -12.42 -1.06 2.21
CA ILE A 3 -13.22 -2.24 2.57
C ILE A 3 -14.13 -1.89 3.73
N LYS A 4 -15.45 -1.98 3.50
CA LYS A 4 -16.49 -1.80 4.51
C LYS A 4 -17.14 -3.14 4.83
N VAL A 5 -17.29 -3.42 6.12
CA VAL A 5 -18.04 -4.58 6.62
C VAL A 5 -19.33 -4.07 7.25
N GLU A 6 -20.45 -4.43 6.66
CA GLU A 6 -21.78 -4.01 7.11
C GLU A 6 -22.54 -5.21 7.69
N PRO A 7 -23.22 -5.06 8.85
CA PRO A 7 -24.04 -6.14 9.37
C PRO A 7 -25.20 -6.45 8.42
N ALA A 8 -25.48 -7.74 8.23
CA ALA A 8 -26.69 -8.23 7.58
C ALA A 8 -27.50 -9.05 8.62
N ASP A 9 -28.79 -9.28 8.36
CA ASP A 9 -29.65 -10.03 9.28
C ASP A 9 -29.05 -11.41 9.62
N PHE A 10 -29.19 -11.84 10.89
CA PHE A 10 -28.78 -13.17 11.41
C PHE A 10 -27.32 -13.60 11.13
N PHE A 11 -26.34 -13.11 11.91
CA PHE A 11 -24.92 -13.53 11.86
C PHE A 11 -24.22 -13.40 10.51
N MET A 12 -24.86 -12.78 9.52
CA MET A 12 -24.28 -12.48 8.23
C MET A 12 -23.73 -11.06 8.24
N TYR A 13 -22.76 -10.82 7.38
CA TYR A 13 -22.30 -9.48 7.05
C TYR A 13 -22.14 -9.38 5.55
N THR A 14 -22.18 -8.17 5.04
CA THR A 14 -21.84 -7.84 3.65
C THR A 14 -20.47 -7.20 3.66
N VAL A 15 -19.60 -7.61 2.74
CA VAL A 15 -18.37 -6.88 2.48
C VAL A 15 -18.59 -6.03 1.25
N VAL A 16 -18.34 -4.73 1.38
CA VAL A 16 -18.39 -3.76 0.29
C VAL A 16 -16.98 -3.25 0.05
N MET A 17 -16.46 -3.50 -1.16
CA MET A 17 -15.17 -2.97 -1.59
C MET A 17 -15.42 -1.79 -2.52
N ILE A 18 -14.74 -0.68 -2.25
CA ILE A 18 -14.96 0.60 -2.91
C ILE A 18 -13.65 1.08 -3.51
N SER A 19 -13.65 1.30 -4.82
CA SER A 19 -12.51 1.80 -5.59
C SER A 19 -12.83 3.17 -6.16
N ASN A 20 -11.92 4.11 -5.98
CA ASN A 20 -12.00 5.41 -6.65
C ASN A 20 -11.71 5.22 -8.15
N LEU A 21 -12.62 5.67 -9.02
CA LEU A 21 -12.45 5.55 -10.47
C LEU A 21 -11.65 6.70 -11.09
N GLU A 22 -11.57 7.84 -10.41
CA GLU A 22 -10.86 9.03 -10.89
C GLU A 22 -9.38 8.99 -10.53
N ASN A 23 -9.08 8.53 -9.31
CA ASN A 23 -7.72 8.33 -8.82
C ASN A 23 -7.66 7.02 -8.04
N PRO A 24 -7.53 5.87 -8.74
CA PRO A 24 -7.42 4.56 -8.11
C PRO A 24 -6.23 4.50 -7.17
N ASP A 25 -6.39 3.79 -6.05
CA ASP A 25 -5.26 3.55 -5.17
C ASP A 25 -4.30 2.53 -5.83
N PRO A 26 -2.98 2.59 -5.55
CA PRO A 26 -1.99 1.76 -6.23
C PRO A 26 -2.23 0.25 -6.12
N GLU A 27 -2.86 -0.20 -5.02
CA GLU A 27 -3.15 -1.61 -4.77
C GLU A 27 -4.43 -2.12 -5.45
N ASP A 28 -5.27 -1.22 -5.98
CA ASP A 28 -6.60 -1.57 -6.51
C ASP A 28 -6.51 -2.63 -7.61
N GLN A 29 -5.51 -2.53 -8.49
CA GLN A 29 -5.34 -3.49 -9.60
C GLN A 29 -4.93 -4.87 -9.08
N GLU A 30 -3.98 -4.95 -8.15
CA GLU A 30 -3.54 -6.24 -7.60
C GLU A 30 -4.67 -6.94 -6.82
N ILE A 31 -5.50 -6.17 -6.10
CA ILE A 31 -6.69 -6.72 -5.46
C ILE A 31 -7.68 -7.26 -6.49
N ARG A 32 -7.90 -6.56 -7.61
CA ARG A 32 -8.78 -7.05 -8.69
C ARG A 32 -8.25 -8.31 -9.34
N ASP A 33 -6.96 -8.36 -9.64
CA ASP A 33 -6.29 -9.53 -10.21
C ASP A 33 -6.38 -10.73 -9.25
N TYR A 34 -6.25 -10.49 -7.94
CA TYR A 34 -6.45 -11.52 -6.93
C TYR A 34 -7.89 -12.04 -6.90
N LEU A 35 -8.89 -11.15 -6.92
CA LEU A 35 -10.30 -11.56 -6.97
C LEU A 35 -10.59 -12.40 -8.22
N GLU A 36 -10.06 -12.00 -9.38
CA GLU A 36 -10.20 -12.76 -10.63
C GLU A 36 -9.53 -14.13 -10.56
N ALA A 37 -8.29 -14.19 -10.05
CA ALA A 37 -7.54 -15.44 -9.92
C ALA A 37 -8.18 -16.43 -8.94
N GLN A 38 -8.95 -15.94 -7.96
CA GLN A 38 -9.71 -16.76 -7.02
C GLN A 38 -11.16 -17.02 -7.48
N GLU A 39 -11.52 -16.61 -8.71
CA GLU A 39 -12.86 -16.74 -9.28
C GLU A 39 -13.95 -16.13 -8.36
N LEU A 40 -13.63 -15.00 -7.72
CA LEU A 40 -14.51 -14.32 -6.78
C LEU A 40 -15.43 -13.34 -7.49
N GLU A 41 -16.68 -13.74 -7.69
CA GLU A 41 -17.68 -12.90 -8.37
C GLU A 41 -18.50 -12.06 -7.37
N PRO A 42 -18.61 -10.74 -7.56
CA PRO A 42 -19.43 -9.91 -6.70
C PRO A 42 -20.92 -10.18 -6.93
N LYS A 43 -21.69 -10.14 -5.84
CA LYS A 43 -23.15 -10.24 -5.89
C LYS A 43 -23.79 -9.01 -6.54
N TYR A 44 -23.21 -7.84 -6.26
CA TYR A 44 -23.65 -6.56 -6.81
C TYR A 44 -22.43 -5.73 -7.20
N ARG A 45 -22.58 -4.98 -8.30
CA ARG A 45 -21.64 -3.98 -8.77
C ARG A 45 -22.42 -2.73 -9.13
N SER A 46 -21.94 -1.57 -8.68
CA SER A 46 -22.56 -0.29 -8.98
C SER A 46 -21.50 0.82 -8.96
N GLU A 47 -21.70 1.84 -9.77
CA GLU A 47 -20.93 3.08 -9.73
C GLU A 47 -21.76 4.18 -9.06
N GLY A 48 -21.08 5.11 -8.39
CA GLY A 48 -21.73 6.24 -7.74
C GLY A 48 -20.75 7.15 -7.03
N ASP A 49 -21.28 8.06 -6.22
CA ASP A 49 -20.47 8.93 -5.38
C ASP A 49 -20.18 8.27 -4.03
N PHE A 50 -18.91 8.22 -3.66
CA PHE A 50 -18.47 7.83 -2.33
C PHE A 50 -17.50 8.88 -1.79
N GLU A 51 -17.84 9.47 -0.64
CA GLU A 51 -17.04 10.54 0.00
C GLU A 51 -16.66 11.70 -0.95
N GLY A 52 -17.56 12.03 -1.88
CA GLY A 52 -17.38 13.10 -2.86
C GLY A 52 -16.51 12.74 -4.06
N ARG A 53 -16.25 11.45 -4.30
CA ARG A 53 -15.46 10.92 -5.42
C ARG A 53 -16.26 9.93 -6.23
N HIS A 54 -16.11 9.95 -7.55
CA HIS A 54 -16.73 8.95 -8.40
C HIS A 54 -16.04 7.60 -8.20
N SER A 55 -16.80 6.61 -7.75
CA SER A 55 -16.29 5.34 -7.25
C SER A 55 -17.12 4.16 -7.74
N GLU A 56 -16.46 3.02 -7.91
CA GLU A 56 -17.11 1.72 -8.05
C GLU A 56 -17.27 1.07 -6.68
N SER A 57 -18.43 0.48 -6.42
CA SER A 57 -18.70 -0.36 -5.26
C SER A 57 -19.06 -1.77 -5.73
N ILE A 58 -18.36 -2.77 -5.19
CA ILE A 58 -18.66 -4.19 -5.38
C ILE A 58 -19.00 -4.83 -4.04
N GLN A 59 -20.00 -5.70 -4.03
CA GLN A 59 -20.52 -6.31 -2.80
C GLN A 59 -20.41 -7.83 -2.82
N PHE A 60 -19.98 -8.40 -1.70
CA PHE A 60 -19.86 -9.83 -1.48
C PHE A 60 -20.58 -10.25 -0.19
N GLY A 61 -21.02 -11.51 -0.15
CA GLY A 61 -21.47 -12.13 1.10
C GLY A 61 -20.30 -12.33 2.06
N GLY A 62 -20.52 -12.11 3.34
CA GLY A 62 -19.47 -12.13 4.36
C GLY A 62 -18.75 -13.46 4.49
N CYS A 63 -19.48 -14.57 4.50
CA CYS A 63 -18.85 -15.89 4.52
C CYS A 63 -18.07 -16.21 3.23
N TYR A 64 -18.44 -15.58 2.11
CA TYR A 64 -17.82 -15.83 0.81
C TYR A 64 -16.48 -15.11 0.68
N LEU A 65 -16.44 -13.83 1.05
CA LEU A 65 -15.19 -13.06 0.98
C LEU A 65 -14.37 -13.13 2.28
N GLY A 66 -14.97 -13.54 3.39
CA GLY A 66 -14.34 -13.53 4.72
C GLY A 66 -13.01 -14.28 4.79
N GLU A 67 -12.91 -15.44 4.13
CA GLU A 67 -11.67 -16.23 4.07
C GLU A 67 -10.56 -15.56 3.24
N HIS A 68 -10.91 -14.57 2.42
CA HIS A 68 -9.98 -13.85 1.55
C HIS A 68 -9.55 -12.48 2.10
N LEU A 69 -10.23 -11.96 3.14
CA LEU A 69 -9.91 -10.66 3.73
C LEU A 69 -8.49 -10.59 4.30
N GLY A 70 -7.93 -11.71 4.76
CA GLY A 70 -6.55 -11.78 5.22
C GLY A 70 -5.55 -11.48 4.10
N GLU A 71 -5.68 -12.17 2.96
CA GLU A 71 -4.81 -11.95 1.80
C GLU A 71 -4.98 -10.57 1.18
N ILE A 72 -6.22 -10.07 1.08
CA ILE A 72 -6.48 -8.71 0.62
C ILE A 72 -5.82 -7.69 1.55
N ASN A 73 -5.91 -7.88 2.87
CA ASN A 73 -5.24 -7.01 3.84
C ASN A 73 -3.71 -7.07 3.70
N LEU A 74 -3.13 -8.24 3.41
CA LEU A 74 -1.69 -8.36 3.11
C LEU A 74 -1.30 -7.60 1.84
N ILE A 75 -2.14 -7.61 0.79
CA ILE A 75 -1.91 -6.77 -0.40
C ILE A 75 -1.88 -5.30 0.00
N GLN A 76 -2.91 -4.80 0.69
CA GLN A 76 -2.97 -3.39 1.11
C GLN A 76 -1.78 -3.02 2.00
N GLN A 77 -1.41 -3.88 2.95
CA GLN A 77 -0.31 -3.67 3.86
C GLN A 77 1.02 -3.49 3.11
N ARG A 78 1.32 -4.31 2.09
CA ARG A 78 2.55 -4.18 1.30
C ARG A 78 2.70 -2.81 0.64
N TYR A 79 1.61 -2.26 0.11
CA TYR A 79 1.62 -0.95 -0.52
C TYR A 79 1.81 0.19 0.49
N VAL A 80 1.13 0.11 1.63
CA VAL A 80 1.32 1.08 2.73
C VAL A 80 2.75 1.03 3.25
N GLU A 81 3.31 -0.17 3.47
CA GLU A 81 4.70 -0.34 3.91
C GLU A 81 5.69 0.25 2.91
N ALA A 82 5.49 -0.02 1.62
CA ALA A 82 6.32 0.54 0.55
C ALA A 82 6.26 2.07 0.50
N GLU A 83 5.08 2.66 0.69
CA GLU A 83 4.89 4.12 0.74
C GLU A 83 5.62 4.74 1.95
N LEU A 84 5.47 4.14 3.13
CA LEU A 84 6.12 4.59 4.35
C LEU A 84 7.66 4.54 4.23
N ILE A 85 8.20 3.45 3.69
CA ILE A 85 9.64 3.31 3.47
C ILE A 85 10.12 4.31 2.42
N THR A 86 9.38 4.50 1.34
CA THR A 86 9.69 5.49 0.30
C THR A 86 9.72 6.91 0.87
N HIS A 87 8.77 7.24 1.75
CA HIS A 87 8.75 8.52 2.45
C HIS A 87 10.03 8.69 3.29
N GLU A 88 10.40 7.67 4.06
CA GLU A 88 11.57 7.72 4.95
C GLU A 88 12.90 7.78 4.18
N ILE A 89 13.03 7.06 3.06
CA ILE A 89 14.16 7.18 2.14
C ILE A 89 14.31 8.63 1.69
N ASN A 90 13.22 9.24 1.19
CA ASN A 90 13.25 10.62 0.72
C ASN A 90 13.60 11.62 1.84
N ARG A 91 13.11 11.37 3.06
CA ARG A 91 13.46 12.15 4.24
C ARG A 91 14.97 12.12 4.49
N HIS A 92 15.59 10.94 4.50
CA HIS A 92 17.04 10.80 4.71
C HIS A 92 17.89 11.38 3.59
N LEU A 93 17.47 11.27 2.33
CA LEU A 93 18.17 11.87 1.19
C LEU A 93 18.19 13.41 1.28
N GLY A 94 17.14 14.02 1.83
CA GLY A 94 17.01 15.46 2.02
C GLY A 94 17.55 16.01 3.36
N GLU A 95 18.09 15.17 4.24
CA GLU A 95 18.58 15.60 5.56
C GLU A 95 19.72 16.63 5.42
N SER A 96 19.48 17.83 5.97
CA SER A 96 20.28 19.04 5.73
C SER A 96 21.76 18.97 6.14
N GLY A 97 22.17 17.91 6.86
CA GLY A 97 23.56 17.69 7.25
C GLY A 97 24.42 17.02 6.17
N ARG A 98 23.82 16.19 5.30
CA ARG A 98 24.51 15.39 4.26
C ARG A 98 23.57 15.03 3.09
N PRO A 99 22.95 16.01 2.42
CA PRO A 99 21.99 15.69 1.37
C PRO A 99 22.64 14.90 0.23
N VAL A 100 21.86 14.03 -0.38
CA VAL A 100 22.24 13.32 -1.61
C VAL A 100 21.29 13.78 -2.71
N GLU A 101 21.81 14.60 -3.62
CA GLU A 101 21.05 15.08 -4.77
C GLU A 101 21.01 14.01 -5.85
N ILE A 102 19.81 13.46 -6.09
CA ILE A 102 19.54 12.55 -7.20
C ILE A 102 18.92 13.39 -8.33
N PRO A 103 19.48 13.35 -9.56
CA PRO A 103 18.87 14.02 -10.70
C PRO A 103 17.41 13.61 -10.88
N GLU A 104 16.55 14.57 -11.21
CA GLU A 104 15.09 14.36 -11.28
C GLU A 104 14.74 13.21 -12.23
N GLU A 105 15.43 13.11 -13.36
CA GLU A 105 15.28 12.06 -14.37
C GLU A 105 15.62 10.64 -13.87
N ARG A 106 16.43 10.50 -12.83
CA ARG A 106 16.81 9.20 -12.22
C ARG A 106 16.14 8.98 -10.88
N ARG A 107 15.36 9.95 -10.38
CA ARG A 107 14.86 9.94 -9.01
C ARG A 107 13.91 8.79 -8.73
N GLU A 108 12.96 8.55 -9.63
CA GLU A 108 11.99 7.47 -9.49
C GLU A 108 12.68 6.10 -9.50
N GLU A 109 13.56 5.86 -10.47
CA GLU A 109 14.34 4.61 -10.57
C GLU A 109 15.25 4.40 -9.35
N ALA A 110 15.97 5.43 -8.92
CA ALA A 110 16.88 5.33 -7.77
C ALA A 110 16.10 5.06 -6.48
N VAL A 111 14.96 5.72 -6.26
CA VAL A 111 14.10 5.45 -5.10
C VAL A 111 13.53 4.04 -5.15
N ALA A 112 13.14 3.54 -6.33
CA ALA A 112 12.68 2.15 -6.49
C ALA A 112 13.79 1.13 -6.17
N GLU A 113 15.02 1.37 -6.59
CA GLU A 113 16.17 0.50 -6.25
C GLU A 113 16.52 0.54 -4.75
N LEU A 114 16.44 1.73 -4.13
CA LEU A 114 16.60 1.85 -2.68
C LEU A 114 15.48 1.11 -1.95
N LEU A 115 14.23 1.27 -2.39
CA LEU A 115 13.09 0.57 -1.82
C LEU A 115 13.28 -0.95 -1.83
N LYS A 116 13.79 -1.53 -2.93
CA LYS A 116 14.12 -2.98 -2.98
C LYS A 116 15.14 -3.41 -1.93
N SER A 117 16.08 -2.54 -1.59
CA SER A 117 17.15 -2.84 -0.63
C SER A 117 16.69 -2.67 0.83
N PHE A 118 15.82 -1.69 1.08
CA PHE A 118 15.39 -1.29 2.42
C PHE A 118 14.01 -1.80 2.81
N ASN A 119 13.19 -2.33 1.88
CA ASN A 119 11.92 -2.98 2.19
C ASN A 119 12.13 -4.42 2.62
N ASN A 120 12.51 -4.60 3.89
CA ASN A 120 12.77 -5.88 4.53
C ASN A 120 12.22 -5.90 5.97
N ASP A 121 12.27 -7.06 6.63
CA ASP A 121 11.69 -7.26 7.97
C ASP A 121 12.27 -6.32 9.06
N ASP A 122 13.49 -5.81 8.85
CA ASP A 122 14.16 -4.89 9.79
C ASP A 122 13.77 -3.42 9.57
N ALA A 123 13.04 -3.12 8.49
CA ALA A 123 12.62 -1.75 8.15
C ALA A 123 11.62 -1.16 9.14
N PHE A 124 10.89 -2.01 9.86
CA PHE A 124 9.88 -1.60 10.82
C PHE A 124 10.26 -2.01 12.24
N ARG A 125 10.23 -1.03 13.14
CA ARG A 125 10.45 -1.27 14.57
C ARG A 125 9.15 -1.08 15.33
N LYS A 126 8.83 -2.04 16.20
CA LYS A 126 7.73 -1.90 17.15
C LYS A 126 8.12 -0.97 18.29
N MET A 127 7.30 0.05 18.52
CA MET A 127 7.43 1.02 19.61
C MET A 127 6.77 0.51 20.90
N ASP A 128 7.05 1.20 22.02
CA ASP A 128 6.54 0.86 23.35
C ASP A 128 5.00 0.94 23.45
N ASP A 129 4.35 1.76 22.62
CA ASP A 129 2.88 1.89 22.56
C ASP A 129 2.20 0.81 21.69
N GLY A 130 2.99 -0.11 21.13
CA GLY A 130 2.53 -1.20 20.28
C GLY A 130 2.36 -0.83 18.81
N LYS A 131 2.63 0.43 18.41
CA LYS A 131 2.67 0.85 17.01
C LYS A 131 4.00 0.49 16.36
N TYR A 132 4.05 0.64 15.04
CA TYR A 132 5.26 0.45 14.24
C TYR A 132 5.71 1.79 13.66
N GLU A 133 7.02 1.98 13.59
CA GLU A 133 7.66 3.09 12.90
C GLU A 133 8.68 2.54 11.89
N VAL A 134 8.93 3.30 10.83
CA VAL A 134 10.01 2.99 9.90
C VAL A 134 11.34 3.37 10.56
N ALA A 135 12.29 2.44 10.59
CA ALA A 135 13.57 2.58 11.29
C ALA A 135 14.75 2.33 10.34
N LEU A 136 14.89 3.17 9.31
CA LEU A 136 16.03 3.08 8.39
C LEU A 136 17.28 3.76 8.98
N ASP A 137 18.46 3.19 8.71
CA ASP A 137 19.73 3.89 8.94
C ASP A 137 19.95 4.92 7.82
N GLY A 138 19.83 6.19 8.18
CA GLY A 138 19.99 7.30 7.24
C GLY A 138 21.37 7.38 6.57
N GLU A 139 22.46 6.95 7.21
CA GLU A 139 23.76 6.89 6.51
C GLU A 139 23.79 5.74 5.51
N ALA A 140 23.26 4.57 5.87
CA ALA A 140 23.17 3.44 4.94
C ALA A 140 22.34 3.79 3.69
N VAL A 141 21.20 4.47 3.86
CA VAL A 141 20.37 4.96 2.75
C VAL A 141 21.16 5.92 1.85
N ARG A 142 21.87 6.88 2.46
CA ARG A 142 22.66 7.88 1.70
C ARG A 142 23.85 7.26 1.00
N GLU A 143 24.53 6.29 1.61
CA GLU A 143 25.62 5.54 0.97
C GLU A 143 25.13 4.73 -0.22
N ALA A 144 24.02 3.98 -0.05
CA ALA A 144 23.41 3.23 -1.14
C ALA A 144 23.01 4.14 -2.31
N ALA A 145 22.44 5.31 -2.02
CA ALA A 145 22.07 6.29 -3.04
C ALA A 145 23.30 6.83 -3.80
N ARG A 146 24.40 7.13 -3.11
CA ARG A 146 25.67 7.55 -3.75
C ARG A 146 26.24 6.45 -4.64
N SER A 147 26.17 5.20 -4.20
CA SER A 147 26.61 4.05 -5.01
C SER A 147 25.79 3.89 -6.28
N LEU A 148 24.48 4.11 -6.23
CA LEU A 148 23.60 4.09 -7.42
C LEU A 148 23.93 5.20 -8.42
N LEU A 149 24.34 6.37 -7.93
CA LEU A 149 24.72 7.51 -8.79
C LEU A 149 26.13 7.36 -9.40
N ALA A 150 27.01 6.58 -8.77
CA ALA A 150 28.38 6.37 -9.23
C ALA A 150 28.51 5.31 -10.34
N GLY A 151 27.45 4.52 -10.58
CA GLY A 151 27.28 3.60 -11.71
C GLY A 151 26.52 4.26 -12.86
#